data_AF-A0A9P7DHV0-F1
#
_entry.id   AF-A0A9P7DHV0-F1
#
_cell.length_a   1.000
_cell.length_b   1.000
_cell.length_c   1.000
_cell.angle_alpha   90.00
_cell.angle_beta   90.00
_cell.angle_gamma   90.00
#
_symmetry.space_group_name_H-M   'P 1'
#
loop_
_entity.id
_entity.type
_entity.pdbx_description
1 polymer ?
#
loop_
_entity_poly.entity_id
_entity_poly.type
_entity_poly.pdbx_seq_one_letter_code
_entity_poly.pdbx_strand_id
1 'polypeptide(L)'
;VLSDGIGTVAPSEVTEIEGTVTKTNIKDMVEALANCENVILVVGYGMAVTEAQYSIAEICAMLRAKVIKVRFTIHPVAGRMPGQCNVLLAEASMPYDIVLEMDEINDDWQ
;
A
#
# COMPACT_ATOMS: atom_id res chain seq x y z
N VAL A 1 19.63 -15.96 8.60
CA VAL A 1 19.39 -16.51 7.24
C VAL A 1 20.61 -17.18 6.60
N LEU A 2 21.86 -16.79 6.92
CA LEU A 2 23.04 -17.23 6.18
C LEU A 2 23.82 -18.41 6.77
N SER A 3 23.41 -19.03 7.89
CA SER A 3 24.12 -20.23 8.37
C SER A 3 23.27 -21.32 9.00
N ASP A 4 22.13 -21.03 9.63
CA ASP A 4 21.12 -22.04 9.97
C ASP A 4 19.89 -21.30 10.49
N GLY A 5 18.75 -21.44 9.84
CA GLY A 5 17.59 -20.63 10.21
C GLY A 5 16.35 -21.09 9.48
N ILE A 6 15.73 -22.14 10.03
CA ILE A 6 14.28 -22.30 9.94
C ILE A 6 13.69 -20.93 10.27
N GLY A 7 13.11 -20.26 9.27
CA GLY A 7 12.33 -19.03 9.50
C GLY A 7 11.32 -19.32 10.59
N THR A 8 11.01 -18.33 11.43
CA THR A 8 10.08 -18.48 12.55
C THR A 8 8.86 -19.26 12.09
N VAL A 9 8.80 -20.55 12.45
CA VAL A 9 7.64 -21.39 12.20
C VAL A 9 6.64 -20.97 13.25
N ALA A 10 5.92 -19.88 12.97
CA ALA A 10 4.58 -19.75 13.52
C ALA A 10 3.87 -21.07 13.18
N PRO A 11 3.19 -21.72 14.14
CA PRO A 11 2.47 -22.94 13.85
C PRO A 11 1.49 -22.64 12.71
N SER A 12 1.81 -23.10 11.51
CA SER A 12 0.90 -23.07 10.38
C SER A 12 -0.05 -24.23 10.59
N GLU A 13 -1.05 -24.03 11.43
CA GLU A 13 -2.32 -24.68 11.18
C GLU A 13 -2.69 -24.30 9.74
N VAL A 14 -2.74 -25.29 8.86
CA VAL A 14 -3.24 -25.09 7.50
C VAL A 14 -4.73 -24.88 7.65
N THR A 15 -5.12 -23.64 7.98
CA THR A 15 -6.51 -23.23 7.94
C THR A 15 -6.94 -23.29 6.49
N GLU A 16 -7.97 -24.07 6.20
CA GLU A 16 -8.54 -24.10 4.86
C GLU A 16 -8.98 -22.68 4.50
N ILE A 17 -8.69 -22.24 3.27
CA ILE A 17 -9.04 -20.88 2.85
C ILE A 17 -10.55 -20.84 2.67
N GLU A 18 -11.25 -20.43 3.71
CA GLU A 18 -12.70 -20.25 3.70
C GLU A 18 -13.06 -18.86 3.16
N GLY A 19 -14.01 -18.78 2.23
CA GLY A 19 -14.53 -17.53 1.68
C GLY A 19 -14.73 -17.55 0.17
N THR A 20 -15.37 -16.50 -0.35
CA THR A 20 -15.56 -16.29 -1.80
C THR A 20 -14.84 -15.02 -2.24
N VAL A 21 -14.15 -15.05 -3.38
CA VAL A 21 -13.45 -13.87 -3.92
C VAL A 21 -14.46 -12.89 -4.52
N THR A 22 -14.58 -11.71 -3.92
CA THR A 22 -15.34 -10.60 -4.49
C THR A 22 -14.48 -9.86 -5.51
N LYS A 23 -14.89 -9.88 -6.78
CA LYS A 23 -14.24 -9.12 -7.85
C LYS A 23 -14.95 -7.79 -8.02
N THR A 24 -14.19 -6.74 -8.31
CA THR A 24 -14.71 -5.42 -8.68
C THR A 24 -14.26 -5.03 -10.09
N ASN A 25 -14.91 -4.02 -10.67
CA ASN A 25 -14.53 -3.46 -11.96
C ASN A 25 -14.01 -2.01 -11.81
N ILE A 26 -13.45 -1.45 -12.88
CA ILE A 26 -12.82 -0.12 -12.83
C ILE A 26 -13.84 0.98 -12.49
N LYS A 27 -15.06 0.91 -13.03
CA LYS A 27 -16.08 1.95 -12.82
C LYS A 27 -16.51 1.97 -11.35
N ASP A 28 -16.80 0.80 -10.80
CA ASP A 28 -17.22 0.66 -9.40
C ASP A 28 -16.11 1.15 -8.45
N MET A 29 -14.84 0.88 -8.78
CA MET A 29 -13.71 1.37 -7.98
C MET A 29 -13.54 2.89 -8.05
N VAL A 30 -13.70 3.48 -9.23
CA VAL A 30 -13.66 4.95 -9.39
C VAL A 30 -14.80 5.60 -8.61
N GLU A 31 -16.00 5.02 -8.64
CA GLU A 31 -17.13 5.52 -7.87
C GLU A 31 -16.91 5.39 -6.36
N ALA A 32 -16.35 4.26 -5.90
CA ALA A 32 -15.99 4.08 -4.49
C ALA A 32 -14.94 5.12 -4.04
N LEU A 33 -13.91 5.36 -4.85
CA LEU A 33 -12.90 6.38 -4.57
C LEU A 33 -13.45 7.80 -4.64
N ALA A 34 -14.42 8.08 -5.53
CA ALA A 34 -14.99 9.42 -5.65
C ALA A 34 -15.90 9.79 -4.47
N ASN A 35 -16.49 8.81 -3.80
CA ASN A 35 -17.43 8.99 -2.69
C ASN A 35 -16.80 8.79 -1.30
N CYS A 36 -15.49 8.54 -1.23
CA CYS A 36 -14.79 8.35 0.04
C CYS A 36 -14.24 9.67 0.59
N GLU A 37 -14.13 9.77 1.91
CA GLU A 37 -13.50 10.92 2.58
C GLU A 37 -12.01 10.68 2.86
N ASN A 38 -11.65 9.42 3.12
CA ASN A 38 -10.31 8.99 3.51
C ASN A 38 -9.89 7.76 2.68
N VAL A 39 -8.68 7.81 2.12
CA VAL A 39 -8.06 6.70 1.37
C VAL A 39 -6.69 6.41 1.94
N ILE A 40 -6.45 5.13 2.25
CA ILE A 40 -5.14 4.62 2.63
C ILE A 40 -4.64 3.72 1.52
N LEU A 41 -3.50 4.06 0.92
CA LEU A 41 -2.84 3.30 -0.13
C LEU A 41 -1.68 2.52 0.47
N VAL A 42 -1.83 1.20 0.54
CA VAL A 42 -0.76 0.28 0.98
C VAL A 42 0.08 -0.08 -0.24
N VAL A 43 1.33 0.37 -0.28
CA VAL A 43 2.23 0.06 -1.39
C VAL A 43 3.12 -1.14 -1.09
N GLY A 44 3.43 -1.90 -2.13
CA GLY A 44 4.25 -3.10 -2.02
C GLY A 44 5.14 -3.30 -3.25
N TYR A 45 5.83 -4.43 -3.28
CA TYR A 45 6.80 -4.75 -4.33
C TYR A 45 6.21 -4.67 -5.76
N GLY A 46 4.91 -4.97 -5.93
CA GLY A 46 4.25 -4.88 -7.23
C GLY A 46 4.38 -3.49 -7.88
N MET A 47 4.32 -2.42 -7.10
CA MET A 47 4.53 -1.05 -7.58
C MET A 47 5.92 -0.87 -8.21
N ALA A 48 6.95 -1.41 -7.56
CA ALA A 48 8.33 -1.31 -8.01
C ALA A 48 8.59 -2.11 -9.29
N VAL A 49 7.94 -3.27 -9.45
CA VAL A 49 8.09 -4.12 -10.66
C VAL A 49 7.47 -3.45 -11.88
N THR A 50 6.34 -2.78 -11.70
CA THR A 50 5.59 -2.17 -12.81
C THR A 50 5.89 -0.70 -13.02
N GLU A 51 6.83 -0.12 -12.26
CA GLU A 51 7.15 1.31 -12.25
C GLU A 51 5.90 2.20 -12.12
N ALA A 52 4.95 1.78 -11.27
CA ALA A 52 3.64 2.44 -11.16
C ALA A 52 3.64 3.71 -10.28
N GLN A 53 4.80 4.10 -9.71
CA GLN A 53 4.90 5.24 -8.78
C GLN A 53 4.34 6.54 -9.37
N TYR A 54 4.57 6.78 -10.67
CA TYR A 54 4.08 7.98 -11.36
C TYR A 54 2.54 7.98 -11.51
N SER A 55 1.97 6.86 -11.93
CA SER A 55 0.51 6.71 -12.06
C SER A 55 -0.20 6.83 -10.71
N ILE A 56 0.40 6.29 -9.65
CA ILE A 56 -0.12 6.38 -8.29
C ILE A 56 -0.03 7.83 -7.78
N ALA A 57 1.05 8.55 -8.09
CA ALA A 57 1.18 9.97 -7.75
C ALA A 57 0.12 10.83 -8.45
N GLU A 58 -0.19 10.55 -9.72
CA GLU A 58 -1.27 11.21 -10.45
C GLU A 58 -2.64 10.94 -9.82
N ILE A 59 -2.92 9.68 -9.46
CA ILE A 59 -4.15 9.31 -8.75
C ILE A 59 -4.27 10.06 -7.41
N CYS A 60 -3.18 10.13 -6.63
CA CYS A 60 -3.15 10.88 -5.38
C CYS A 60 -3.48 12.36 -5.61
N ALA A 61 -2.87 12.99 -6.63
CA ALA A 61 -3.14 14.39 -6.96
C ALA A 61 -4.63 14.61 -7.34
N MET A 62 -5.21 13.71 -8.14
CA MET A 62 -6.63 13.76 -8.51
C MET A 62 -7.57 13.63 -7.31
N LEU A 63 -7.27 12.73 -6.38
CA LEU A 63 -8.07 12.53 -5.17
C LEU A 63 -7.94 13.73 -4.20
N ARG A 64 -6.72 14.23 -3.99
CA ARG A 64 -6.48 15.43 -3.17
C ARG A 64 -7.15 16.67 -3.74
N ALA A 65 -7.22 16.82 -5.06
CA ALA A 65 -7.96 17.90 -5.72
C ALA A 65 -9.47 17.86 -5.42
N LYS A 66 -10.00 16.69 -5.06
CA LYS A 66 -11.39 16.50 -4.60
C LYS A 66 -11.53 16.63 -3.07
N VAL A 67 -10.49 17.09 -2.37
CA VAL A 67 -10.44 17.26 -0.91
C VAL A 67 -10.52 15.93 -0.14
N ILE A 68 -10.18 14.82 -0.80
CA ILE A 68 -10.10 13.50 -0.17
C ILE A 68 -8.76 13.37 0.55
N LYS A 69 -8.77 12.89 1.80
CA LYS A 69 -7.56 12.66 2.58
C LYS A 69 -6.87 11.38 2.09
N VAL A 70 -5.77 11.53 1.37
CA VAL A 70 -4.97 10.40 0.87
C VAL A 70 -3.70 10.25 1.69
N ARG A 71 -3.48 9.05 2.21
CA ARG A 71 -2.25 8.65 2.94
C ARG A 71 -1.69 7.38 2.31
N PHE A 72 -0.38 7.24 2.37
CA PHE A 72 0.36 6.07 1.96
C PHE A 72 0.89 5.36 3.18
N THR A 73 0.87 4.04 3.14
CA THR A 73 1.60 3.25 4.12
C THR A 73 2.51 2.23 3.46
N ILE A 74 3.69 2.10 4.04
CA ILE A 74 4.74 1.20 3.60
C ILE A 74 4.99 0.22 4.74
N HIS A 75 4.84 -1.07 4.44
CA HIS A 75 5.27 -2.09 5.37
C HIS A 75 6.82 -2.10 5.43
N PRO A 76 7.48 -2.25 6.59
CA PRO A 76 8.94 -2.13 6.72
C PRO A 76 9.75 -3.10 5.82
N VAL A 77 9.13 -4.22 5.41
CA VAL A 77 9.72 -5.18 4.45
C VAL A 77 9.10 -5.14 3.05
N ALA A 78 8.36 -4.08 2.71
CA ALA A 78 7.80 -3.89 1.37
C ALA A 78 8.90 -3.60 0.34
N GLY A 79 9.08 -4.53 -0.60
CA GLY A 79 10.04 -4.41 -1.70
C GLY A 79 11.06 -5.55 -1.73
N ARG A 80 12.21 -5.28 -2.34
CA ARG A 80 13.39 -6.17 -2.39
C ARG A 80 14.60 -5.57 -1.68
N MET A 81 14.54 -4.29 -1.35
CA MET A 81 15.55 -3.56 -0.59
C MET A 81 14.82 -2.74 0.49
N PRO A 82 15.34 -2.65 1.72
CA PRO A 82 14.78 -1.78 2.75
C PRO A 82 14.65 -0.34 2.22
N GLY A 83 13.48 0.28 2.42
CA GLY A 83 13.20 1.65 1.96
C GLY A 83 13.03 1.82 0.45
N GLN A 84 13.00 0.73 -0.34
CA GLN A 84 12.85 0.82 -1.80
C GLN A 84 11.59 1.59 -2.21
N CYS A 85 10.46 1.31 -1.55
CA CYS A 85 9.20 1.98 -1.87
C CYS A 85 9.24 3.47 -1.49
N ASN A 86 9.90 3.85 -0.39
CA ASN A 86 10.07 5.24 0.01
C ASN A 86 10.85 6.04 -1.06
N VAL A 87 11.93 5.44 -1.60
CA VAL A 87 12.72 6.06 -2.67
C VAL A 87 11.91 6.23 -3.96
N LEU A 88 11.12 5.22 -4.35
CA LEU A 88 10.28 5.30 -5.56
C LEU A 88 9.18 6.36 -5.43
N LEU A 89 8.56 6.50 -4.26
CA LEU A 89 7.59 7.55 -4.01
C LEU A 89 8.26 8.94 -4.02
N ALA A 90 9.45 9.06 -3.44
CA ALA A 90 10.24 10.29 -3.50
C ALA A 90 10.61 10.67 -4.94
N GLU A 91 10.97 9.69 -5.78
CA GLU A 91 11.25 9.88 -7.20
C GLU A 91 10.02 10.42 -7.96
N ALA A 92 8.84 9.89 -7.63
CA ALA A 92 7.56 10.39 -8.15
C ALA A 92 7.12 11.75 -7.55
N SER A 93 8.01 12.44 -6.82
CA SER A 93 7.74 13.73 -6.17
C SER A 93 6.58 13.71 -5.19
N MET A 94 6.33 12.56 -4.56
CA MET A 94 5.31 12.44 -3.54
C MET A 94 5.74 13.13 -2.25
N PRO A 95 4.87 13.97 -1.66
CA PRO A 95 5.15 14.60 -0.37
C PRO A 95 5.36 13.55 0.74
N TYR A 96 6.42 13.71 1.54
CA TYR A 96 6.75 12.77 2.62
C TYR A 96 5.75 12.82 3.79
N ASP A 97 5.02 13.94 3.96
CA ASP A 97 4.01 14.13 5.02
C ASP A 97 2.80 13.20 4.88
N ILE A 98 2.56 12.68 3.67
CA ILE A 98 1.48 11.72 3.40
C ILE A 98 1.98 10.28 3.34
N VAL A 99 3.28 10.02 3.55
CA VAL A 99 3.87 8.67 3.57
C VAL A 99 4.17 8.31 5.02
N LEU A 100 3.41 7.36 5.55
CA LEU A 100 3.47 6.93 6.93
C LEU A 100 4.03 5.50 7.03
N GLU A 101 4.82 5.25 8.06
CA GLU A 101 5.25 3.89 8.39
C GLU A 101 4.10 3.12 9.06
N MET A 102 4.23 1.79 9.16
CA MET A 102 3.17 0.92 9.69
C MET A 102 2.69 1.34 11.09
N ASP A 103 3.61 1.66 11.99
CA ASP A 103 3.27 2.01 13.37
C ASP A 103 2.55 3.36 13.48
N GLU A 104 2.76 4.25 12.52
CA GLU A 104 2.17 5.59 12.51
C GLU A 104 0.73 5.60 11.98
N ILE A 105 0.38 4.64 11.12
CA ILE A 105 -0.94 4.59 10.49
C ILE A 105 -1.92 3.65 11.18
N ASN A 106 -1.47 2.76 12.08
CA ASN A 106 -2.33 1.73 12.66
C ASN A 106 -3.56 2.31 13.39
N ASP A 107 -3.40 3.45 14.06
CA ASP A 107 -4.49 4.13 14.77
C ASP A 107 -5.52 4.79 13.81
N ASP A 108 -5.17 4.94 12.52
CA ASP A 108 -6.00 5.57 11.49
C ASP A 108 -6.92 4.59 10.73
N TRP A 109 -6.89 3.29 11.04
CA TRP A 109 -7.70 2.26 10.37
C TRP A 109 -9.09 2.01 10.97
N GLN A 110 -9.40 2.64 12.12
CA GLN A 110 -10.68 2.50 12.83
C GLN A 110 -11.73 3.49 12.34
#